data_AF-A0A3D9E6V1-F1
#
_entry.id   AF-A0A3D9E6V1-F1
#
_cell.length_a   1.000
_cell.length_b   1.000
_cell.length_c   1.000
_cell.angle_alpha   90.00
_cell.angle_beta   90.00
_cell.angle_gamma   90.00
#
_symmetry.space_group_name_H-M   'P 1'
#
loop_
_entity.id
_entity.type
_entity.pdbx_description
1 polymer ?
#
loop_
_entity_poly.entity_id
_entity_poly.type
_entity_poly.pdbx_seq_one_letter_code
_entity_poly.pdbx_strand_id
1 'polypeptide(L)'
;MGENEDVKLLVAAHASELIAFEAEIPGFERLLTGVGKIPAAYALTRALCEGDYDEIVVVGTAGAIDDDVEGGIYDIAAAIQHDVKGLDGTFGEHVSLPSRVETGSEGMVIATGDHFVDDAEAVRLIRGLGARLVDMESYALIWVAQQFGVPIRILRAVSDRAQDGATELWDDVVERCSHELHAEIRARYGV
;
A
#
# COMPACT_ATOMS: atom_id res chain seq x y z
N MET A 1 31.59 17.41 -7.31
CA MET A 1 30.29 17.48 -6.63
C MET A 1 29.29 17.11 -7.70
N GLY A 2 29.08 15.80 -7.90
CA GLY A 2 28.02 15.35 -8.82
C GLY A 2 26.70 15.63 -8.13
N GLU A 3 25.74 16.19 -8.87
CA GLU A 3 24.36 16.20 -8.43
C GLU A 3 23.98 14.74 -8.17
N ASN A 4 23.65 14.40 -6.91
CA ASN A 4 22.98 13.13 -6.66
C ASN A 4 21.64 13.28 -7.38
N GLU A 5 21.42 12.49 -8.44
CA GLU A 5 20.08 12.36 -9.02
C GLU A 5 19.16 11.89 -7.89
N ASP A 6 18.00 12.55 -7.70
CA ASP A 6 17.02 12.12 -6.70
C ASP A 6 16.54 10.71 -7.05
N VAL A 7 16.99 9.68 -6.32
CA VAL A 7 16.65 8.28 -6.58
C VAL A 7 15.48 7.88 -5.71
N LYS A 8 14.39 7.44 -6.35
CA LYS A 8 13.18 6.97 -5.68
C LYS A 8 13.09 5.46 -5.75
N LEU A 9 12.45 4.85 -4.76
CA LEU A 9 12.18 3.41 -4.74
C LEU A 9 10.72 3.15 -5.08
N LEU A 10 10.44 2.66 -6.29
CA LEU A 10 9.12 2.17 -6.69
C LEU A 10 8.87 0.78 -6.11
N VAL A 11 7.88 0.65 -5.23
CA VAL A 11 7.58 -0.57 -4.50
C VAL A 11 6.22 -1.11 -4.92
N ALA A 12 6.14 -2.42 -5.15
CA ALA A 12 4.88 -3.16 -5.30
C ALA A 12 4.97 -4.52 -4.60
N ALA A 13 3.83 -5.09 -4.23
CA ALA A 13 3.80 -6.38 -3.55
C ALA A 13 4.01 -7.53 -4.54
N HIS A 14 3.35 -7.45 -5.70
CA HIS A 14 3.39 -8.49 -6.72
C HIS A 14 3.66 -7.93 -8.13
N ALA A 15 4.29 -8.74 -8.99
CA ALA A 15 4.68 -8.31 -10.34
C ALA A 15 3.50 -7.88 -11.23
N SER A 16 2.30 -8.46 -11.01
CA SER A 16 1.09 -8.09 -11.75
C SER A 16 0.68 -6.64 -11.51
N GLU A 17 0.98 -6.05 -10.35
CA GLU A 17 0.68 -4.65 -10.05
C GLU A 17 1.54 -3.67 -10.88
N LEU A 18 2.62 -4.16 -11.49
CA LEU A 18 3.55 -3.39 -12.32
C LEU A 18 3.55 -3.82 -13.79
N ILE A 19 2.55 -4.58 -14.25
CA ILE A 19 2.52 -5.10 -15.62
C ILE A 19 2.50 -3.99 -16.68
N ALA A 20 1.90 -2.84 -16.37
CA ALA A 20 1.86 -1.67 -17.26
C ALA A 20 3.13 -0.81 -17.23
N PHE A 21 4.02 -1.02 -16.25
CA PHE A 21 5.19 -0.17 -16.01
C PHE A 21 6.39 -0.62 -16.84
N GLU A 22 7.10 0.32 -17.47
CA GLU A 22 8.36 0.03 -18.16
C GLU A 22 9.40 -0.51 -17.18
N ALA A 23 10.20 -1.50 -17.61
CA ALA A 23 11.17 -2.18 -16.75
C ALA A 23 12.14 -1.22 -16.03
N GLU A 24 12.53 -0.14 -16.71
CA GLU A 24 13.36 0.93 -16.18
C GLU A 24 12.62 2.25 -16.33
N ILE A 25 12.50 2.99 -15.23
CA ILE A 25 11.91 4.33 -15.19
C ILE A 25 13.02 5.26 -14.68
N PRO A 26 13.43 6.30 -15.43
CA PRO A 26 14.46 7.22 -14.98
C PRO A 26 14.16 7.81 -13.59
N GLY A 27 15.14 7.77 -12.69
CA GLY A 27 14.99 8.23 -11.30
C GLY A 27 14.27 7.26 -10.37
N PHE A 28 13.93 6.05 -10.82
CA PHE A 28 13.31 5.01 -10.01
C PHE A 28 14.08 3.69 -10.04
N GLU A 29 14.42 3.18 -8.87
CA GLU A 29 14.71 1.77 -8.67
C GLU A 29 13.43 1.01 -8.33
N ARG A 30 13.36 -0.28 -8.68
CA ARG A 30 12.16 -1.09 -8.49
C ARG A 30 12.37 -2.16 -7.42
N LEU A 31 11.41 -2.31 -6.51
CA LEU A 31 11.37 -3.37 -5.51
C LEU A 31 10.03 -4.13 -5.57
N LEU A 32 10.13 -5.45 -5.70
CA LEU A 32 9.02 -6.36 -5.41
C LEU A 32 9.19 -6.92 -4.01
N THR A 33 8.21 -6.70 -3.14
CA THR A 33 8.33 -7.14 -1.75
C THR A 33 7.89 -8.57 -1.51
N GLY A 34 6.92 -9.04 -2.29
CA GLY A 34 6.06 -10.16 -1.92
C GLY A 34 4.84 -9.68 -1.12
N VAL A 35 3.80 -10.51 -1.13
CA VAL A 35 2.48 -10.21 -0.54
C VAL A 35 2.45 -10.48 0.96
N GLY A 36 1.96 -9.52 1.74
CA GLY A 36 1.83 -9.61 3.20
C GLY A 36 2.86 -8.80 3.99
N LYS A 37 2.58 -8.62 5.29
CA LYS A 37 3.35 -7.74 6.18
C LYS A 37 4.80 -8.19 6.38
N ILE A 38 5.02 -9.50 6.52
CA ILE A 38 6.36 -10.07 6.74
C ILE A 38 7.28 -9.87 5.53
N PRO A 39 6.91 -10.29 4.30
CA PRO A 39 7.75 -10.06 3.13
C PRO A 39 7.92 -8.57 2.82
N ALA A 40 6.87 -7.75 2.98
CA ALA A 40 6.95 -6.28 2.90
C ALA A 40 8.04 -5.71 3.81
N ALA A 41 7.99 -6.04 5.10
CA ALA A 41 8.97 -5.55 6.07
C ALA A 41 10.39 -6.02 5.74
N TYR A 42 10.56 -7.29 5.39
CA TYR A 42 11.87 -7.86 5.07
C TYR A 42 12.51 -7.23 3.83
N ALA A 43 11.77 -7.18 2.73
CA ALA A 43 12.29 -6.71 1.45
C ALA A 43 12.64 -5.22 1.48
N LEU A 44 11.76 -4.39 2.06
CA LEU A 44 12.03 -2.96 2.18
C LEU A 44 13.20 -2.68 3.11
N THR A 45 13.27 -3.34 4.28
CA THR A 45 14.41 -3.18 5.20
C THR A 45 15.73 -3.53 4.51
N ARG A 46 15.76 -4.61 3.73
CA ARG A 46 16.96 -5.01 3.00
C ARG A 46 17.36 -3.97 1.96
N ALA A 47 16.40 -3.46 1.18
CA ALA A 47 16.67 -2.43 0.16
C ALA A 47 17.22 -1.14 0.78
N LEU A 48 16.64 -0.67 1.89
CA LEU A 48 17.07 0.57 2.58
C LEU A 48 18.40 0.40 3.33
N CYS A 49 18.84 -0.83 3.63
CA CYS A 49 20.18 -1.09 4.14
C CYS A 49 21.26 -1.08 3.05
N GLU A 50 20.87 -1.31 1.79
CA GLU A 50 21.79 -1.47 0.65
C GLU A 50 21.89 -0.20 -0.20
N GLY A 51 20.87 0.65 -0.21
CA GLY A 51 20.80 1.86 -1.03
C GLY A 51 20.29 3.09 -0.27
N ASP A 52 20.57 4.26 -0.83
CA ASP A 52 20.11 5.56 -0.35
C ASP A 52 19.00 6.06 -1.29
N TYR A 53 17.84 6.39 -0.73
CA TYR A 53 16.66 6.83 -1.51
C TYR A 53 16.04 8.09 -0.91
N ASP A 54 15.58 8.98 -1.77
CA ASP A 54 14.96 10.24 -1.38
C ASP A 54 13.46 10.09 -1.07
N GLU A 55 12.80 9.11 -1.67
CA GLU A 55 11.39 8.80 -1.48
C GLU A 55 11.09 7.34 -1.82
N ILE A 56 10.21 6.71 -1.02
CA ILE A 56 9.60 5.42 -1.33
C ILE A 56 8.22 5.68 -1.94
N VAL A 57 7.96 5.13 -3.12
CA VAL A 57 6.68 5.26 -3.81
C VAL A 57 6.07 3.88 -3.96
N VAL A 58 5.04 3.60 -3.18
CA VAL A 58 4.32 2.33 -3.20
C VAL A 58 3.12 2.45 -4.13
N VAL A 59 2.96 1.47 -5.02
CA VAL A 59 1.77 1.30 -5.85
C VAL A 59 1.20 -0.10 -5.64
N GLY A 60 -0.12 -0.22 -5.74
CA GLY A 60 -0.77 -1.51 -5.69
C GLY A 60 -2.28 -1.42 -5.63
N THR A 61 -2.94 -2.57 -5.56
CA THR A 61 -4.40 -2.63 -5.41
C THR A 61 -4.83 -2.57 -3.95
N ALA A 62 -6.08 -2.17 -3.69
CA ALA A 62 -6.72 -2.25 -2.38
C ALA A 62 -8.22 -2.57 -2.52
N GLY A 63 -8.77 -3.23 -1.51
CA GLY A 63 -10.21 -3.47 -1.40
C GLY A 63 -10.92 -2.29 -0.76
N ALA A 64 -12.02 -1.81 -1.36
CA ALA A 64 -12.93 -0.88 -0.69
C ALA A 64 -13.87 -1.63 0.26
N ILE A 65 -13.94 -1.15 1.51
CA ILE A 65 -14.82 -1.70 2.55
C ILE A 65 -15.91 -0.70 2.98
N ASP A 66 -15.83 0.52 2.47
CA ASP A 66 -16.83 1.55 2.67
C ASP A 66 -17.59 1.78 1.37
N ASP A 67 -18.92 1.75 1.45
CA ASP A 67 -19.79 1.84 0.28
C ASP A 67 -19.58 3.16 -0.46
N ASP A 68 -19.26 4.25 0.25
CA ASP A 68 -19.04 5.57 -0.34
C ASP A 68 -17.66 5.72 -1.03
N VAL A 69 -16.89 4.64 -1.19
CA VAL A 69 -15.63 4.64 -1.95
C VAL A 69 -15.90 4.17 -3.37
N GLU A 70 -15.63 5.06 -4.34
CA GLU A 70 -15.74 4.76 -5.77
C GLU A 70 -14.44 4.15 -6.31
N GLY A 71 -14.48 3.57 -7.51
CA GLY A 71 -13.28 3.11 -8.19
C GLY A 71 -12.34 4.28 -8.54
N GLY A 72 -11.03 4.07 -8.41
CA GLY A 72 -10.01 5.08 -8.71
C GLY A 72 -8.73 4.94 -7.89
N ILE A 73 -7.86 5.94 -8.01
CA ILE A 73 -6.57 6.01 -7.30
C ILE A 73 -6.69 6.89 -6.06
N TYR A 74 -6.23 6.38 -4.92
CA TYR A 74 -6.26 7.09 -3.65
C TYR A 74 -4.87 7.16 -3.01
N ASP A 75 -4.49 8.35 -2.55
CA ASP A 75 -3.37 8.52 -1.63
C ASP A 75 -3.74 7.97 -0.25
N ILE A 76 -2.78 7.30 0.40
CA ILE A 76 -2.92 6.83 1.77
C ILE A 76 -2.22 7.79 2.73
N ALA A 77 -2.99 8.33 3.68
CA ALA A 77 -2.46 9.15 4.77
C ALA A 77 -1.88 8.30 5.90
N ALA A 78 -2.50 7.15 6.17
CA ALA A 78 -2.15 6.31 7.30
C ALA A 78 -2.63 4.88 7.15
N ALA A 79 -1.96 4.00 7.88
CA ALA A 79 -2.33 2.60 7.99
C ALA A 79 -2.54 2.18 9.44
N ILE A 80 -3.45 1.24 9.64
CA ILE A 80 -3.71 0.53 10.89
C ILE A 80 -3.59 -0.98 10.65
N GLN A 81 -3.46 -1.79 11.69
CA GLN A 81 -3.54 -3.25 11.56
C GLN A 81 -4.92 -3.73 12.02
N HIS A 82 -5.60 -4.57 11.23
CA HIS A 82 -6.91 -5.11 11.61
C HIS A 82 -6.87 -6.58 12.04
N ASP A 83 -5.74 -7.26 11.91
CA ASP A 83 -5.56 -8.67 12.24
C ASP A 83 -4.82 -8.87 13.59
N VAL A 84 -4.86 -7.86 14.46
CA VAL A 84 -4.17 -7.82 15.76
C VAL A 84 -5.16 -7.56 16.90
N LYS A 85 -4.81 -8.02 18.11
CA LYS A 85 -5.59 -7.79 19.33
C LYS A 85 -4.70 -7.45 20.52
N GLY A 86 -5.16 -6.49 21.32
CA GLY A 86 -4.54 -6.09 22.58
C GLY A 86 -4.62 -7.20 23.63
N LEU A 87 -3.88 -7.04 24.73
CA LEU A 87 -3.88 -7.99 25.85
C LEU A 87 -5.25 -8.11 26.54
N ASP A 88 -6.07 -7.07 26.45
CA ASP A 88 -7.45 -7.00 26.93
C ASP A 88 -8.47 -7.49 25.89
N GLY A 89 -7.99 -7.93 24.71
CA GLY A 89 -8.83 -8.39 23.60
C GLY A 89 -9.30 -7.28 22.66
N THR A 90 -8.85 -6.03 22.85
CA THR A 90 -9.22 -4.90 21.98
C THR A 90 -8.76 -5.14 20.54
N PHE A 91 -9.70 -5.09 19.60
CA PHE A 91 -9.45 -5.33 18.18
C PHE A 91 -8.70 -4.16 17.53
N GLY A 92 -7.73 -4.47 16.68
CA GLY A 92 -6.93 -3.47 15.97
C GLY A 92 -5.79 -2.85 16.79
N GLU A 93 -5.56 -3.36 18.00
CA GLU A 93 -4.44 -2.93 18.84
C GLU A 93 -3.35 -4.00 18.86
N HIS A 94 -2.13 -3.63 18.46
CA HIS A 94 -0.98 -4.52 18.58
C HIS A 94 -0.29 -4.31 19.94
N VAL A 95 0.17 -5.39 20.55
CA VAL A 95 0.76 -5.36 21.92
C VAL A 95 2.03 -4.52 22.05
N SER A 96 2.78 -4.33 20.96
CA SER A 96 4.10 -3.68 20.96
C SER A 96 4.31 -2.67 19.84
N LEU A 97 3.31 -2.42 19.01
CA LEU A 97 3.44 -1.55 17.84
C LEU A 97 2.36 -0.47 17.90
N PRO A 98 2.61 0.73 17.37
CA PRO A 98 1.62 1.79 17.37
C PRO A 98 0.35 1.34 16.63
N SER A 99 -0.83 1.69 17.14
CA SER A 99 -2.11 1.34 16.50
C SER A 99 -2.27 1.96 15.11
N ARG A 100 -1.52 3.03 14.83
CA ARG A 100 -1.56 3.80 13.58
C ARG A 100 -0.16 4.27 13.20
N VAL A 101 0.15 4.17 11.91
CA VAL A 101 1.35 4.76 11.29
C VAL A 101 0.93 5.68 10.15
N GLU A 102 1.73 6.71 9.86
CA GLU A 102 1.34 7.81 8.97
C GLU A 102 2.43 8.11 7.94
N THR A 103 1.99 8.46 6.72
CA THR A 103 2.88 8.86 5.62
C THR A 103 3.32 10.32 5.71
N GLY A 104 2.62 11.13 6.51
CA GLY A 104 2.80 12.58 6.57
C GLY A 104 2.11 13.34 5.43
N SER A 105 1.32 12.65 4.59
CA SER A 105 0.51 13.25 3.52
C SER A 105 -0.99 13.16 3.82
N GLU A 106 -1.79 13.99 3.16
CA GLU A 106 -3.26 13.84 3.16
C GLU A 106 -3.69 12.63 2.33
N GLY A 107 -4.86 12.05 2.65
CA GLY A 107 -5.34 10.81 2.03
C GLY A 107 -6.22 9.97 2.93
N MET A 108 -6.47 8.73 2.49
CA MET A 108 -7.34 7.76 3.18
C MET A 108 -6.60 7.00 4.28
N VAL A 109 -7.39 6.42 5.19
CA VAL A 109 -6.90 5.44 6.16
C VAL A 109 -7.16 4.05 5.61
N ILE A 110 -6.09 3.25 5.53
CA ILE A 110 -6.13 1.85 5.09
C ILE A 110 -5.92 0.92 6.28
N ALA A 111 -6.58 -0.23 6.26
CA ALA A 111 -6.34 -1.30 7.21
C ALA A 111 -5.54 -2.42 6.56
N THR A 112 -4.44 -2.80 7.19
CA THR A 112 -3.54 -3.85 6.71
C THR A 112 -3.70 -5.12 7.52
N GLY A 113 -3.72 -6.28 6.86
CA GLY A 113 -3.72 -7.59 7.52
C GLY A 113 -3.38 -8.74 6.56
N ASP A 114 -2.87 -9.86 7.08
CA ASP A 114 -2.40 -10.99 6.26
C ASP A 114 -3.54 -11.97 5.85
N HIS A 115 -4.79 -11.52 5.86
CA HIS A 115 -5.93 -12.31 5.40
C HIS A 115 -6.86 -11.49 4.51
N PHE A 116 -7.47 -12.16 3.53
CA PHE A 116 -8.46 -11.55 2.66
C PHE A 116 -9.73 -11.22 3.46
N VAL A 117 -10.29 -10.03 3.26
CA VAL A 117 -11.50 -9.55 3.94
C VAL A 117 -12.69 -9.76 3.01
N ASP A 118 -13.49 -10.80 3.27
CA ASP A 118 -14.67 -11.16 2.44
C ASP A 118 -15.98 -11.23 3.23
N ASP A 119 -15.97 -11.03 4.55
CA ASP A 119 -17.15 -11.13 5.39
C ASP A 119 -17.60 -9.77 5.97
N ALA A 120 -18.92 -9.63 6.14
CA ALA A 120 -19.53 -8.40 6.58
C ALA A 120 -19.21 -8.03 8.04
N GLU A 121 -18.83 -8.98 8.89
CA GLU A 121 -18.44 -8.70 10.27
C GLU A 121 -17.04 -8.08 10.33
N ALA A 122 -16.07 -8.65 9.62
CA ALA A 122 -14.74 -8.08 9.46
C ALA A 122 -14.82 -6.67 8.87
N VAL A 123 -15.59 -6.46 7.81
CA VAL A 123 -15.82 -5.12 7.22
C VAL A 123 -16.34 -4.12 8.27
N ARG A 124 -17.34 -4.51 9.07
CA ARG A 124 -17.89 -3.63 10.13
C ARG A 124 -16.86 -3.30 11.20
N LEU A 125 -16.07 -4.28 11.64
CA LEU A 125 -15.02 -4.08 12.65
C LEU A 125 -13.94 -3.13 12.12
N ILE A 126 -13.49 -3.32 10.88
CA ILE A 126 -12.46 -2.49 10.26
C ILE A 126 -12.95 -1.05 10.05
N ARG A 127 -14.19 -0.86 9.57
CA ARG A 127 -14.80 0.49 9.48
C ARG A 127 -14.88 1.16 10.85
N GLY A 128 -15.12 0.39 11.91
CA GLY A 128 -15.10 0.87 13.30
C GLY A 128 -13.73 1.42 13.75
N LEU A 129 -12.63 0.99 13.11
CA LEU A 129 -11.29 1.52 13.34
C LEU A 129 -10.98 2.78 12.49
N GLY A 130 -11.94 3.24 11.68
CA GLY A 130 -11.81 4.44 10.84
C GLY A 130 -11.11 4.20 9.50
N ALA A 131 -10.88 2.95 9.11
CA ALA A 131 -10.35 2.62 7.79
C ALA A 131 -11.47 2.46 6.77
N ARG A 132 -11.17 2.83 5.52
CA ARG A 132 -12.10 2.76 4.37
C ARG A 132 -11.62 1.81 3.27
N LEU A 133 -10.33 1.44 3.31
CA LEU A 133 -9.67 0.51 2.40
C LEU A 133 -9.00 -0.62 3.19
N VAL A 134 -8.73 -1.74 2.52
CA VAL A 134 -7.92 -2.84 3.04
C VAL A 134 -6.80 -3.25 2.08
N ASP A 135 -5.65 -3.63 2.63
CA ASP A 135 -4.54 -4.23 1.91
C ASP A 135 -3.74 -5.20 2.81
N MET A 136 -2.57 -5.65 2.33
CA MET A 136 -1.74 -6.62 3.04
C MET A 136 -0.34 -6.09 3.41
N GLU A 137 0.06 -4.87 2.99
CA GLU A 137 1.43 -4.37 3.17
C GLU A 137 1.57 -2.97 3.80
N SER A 138 0.60 -2.05 3.63
CA SER A 138 0.83 -0.60 3.86
C SER A 138 1.35 -0.30 5.26
N TYR A 139 0.78 -0.91 6.31
CA TYR A 139 1.26 -0.70 7.67
C TYR A 139 2.75 -1.06 7.82
N ALA A 140 3.17 -2.22 7.30
CA ALA A 140 4.54 -2.68 7.41
C ALA A 140 5.51 -1.76 6.65
N LEU A 141 5.13 -1.32 5.45
CA LEU A 141 5.93 -0.43 4.62
C LEU A 141 6.10 0.95 5.26
N ILE A 142 5.02 1.55 5.76
CA ILE A 142 5.09 2.84 6.46
C ILE A 142 5.94 2.71 7.72
N TRP A 143 5.73 1.65 8.51
CA TRP A 143 6.50 1.44 9.74
C TRP A 143 8.01 1.35 9.46
N VAL A 144 8.43 0.58 8.45
CA VAL A 144 9.85 0.47 8.06
C VAL A 144 10.37 1.81 7.57
N ALA A 145 9.66 2.50 6.65
CA ALA A 145 10.08 3.80 6.13
C ALA A 145 10.35 4.82 7.26
N GLN A 146 9.48 4.85 8.28
CA GLN A 146 9.66 5.68 9.47
C GLN A 146 10.91 5.31 10.28
N GLN A 147 11.29 4.03 10.36
CA GLN A 147 12.51 3.61 11.08
C GLN A 147 13.80 4.09 10.39
N PHE A 148 13.75 4.25 9.07
CA PHE A 148 14.86 4.73 8.26
C PHE A 148 14.81 6.25 8.00
N GLY A 149 13.71 6.91 8.37
CA GLY A 149 13.54 8.35 8.12
C GLY A 149 13.38 8.72 6.65
N VAL A 150 12.96 7.77 5.80
CA VAL A 150 12.76 7.99 4.37
C VAL A 150 11.28 8.32 4.11
N PRO A 151 10.96 9.44 3.42
CA PRO A 151 9.59 9.76 3.02
C PRO A 151 8.94 8.63 2.25
N ILE A 152 7.64 8.39 2.50
CA ILE A 152 6.87 7.34 1.81
C ILE A 152 5.55 7.90 1.29
N ARG A 153 5.25 7.61 0.02
CA ARG A 153 3.95 7.80 -0.61
C ARG A 153 3.37 6.46 -0.97
N ILE A 154 2.08 6.27 -0.70
CA ILE A 154 1.36 5.05 -1.07
C ILE A 154 0.14 5.42 -1.90
N LEU A 155 0.07 4.86 -3.10
CA LEU A 155 -1.06 4.97 -4.02
C LEU A 155 -1.74 3.61 -4.10
N ARG A 156 -3.05 3.60 -3.84
CA ARG A 156 -3.85 2.39 -3.97
C ARG A 156 -4.91 2.57 -5.04
N ALA A 157 -4.90 1.67 -6.01
CA ALA A 157 -5.98 1.52 -6.97
C ALA A 157 -7.09 0.67 -6.36
N VAL A 158 -8.29 1.20 -6.37
CA VAL A 158 -9.50 0.50 -5.95
C VAL A 158 -10.29 0.18 -7.21
N SER A 159 -10.44 -1.10 -7.51
CA SER A 159 -11.38 -1.54 -8.54
C SER A 159 -12.82 -1.41 -8.04
N ASP A 160 -13.78 -1.44 -8.97
CA ASP A 160 -15.21 -1.47 -8.67
C ASP A 160 -15.54 -2.45 -7.52
N ARG A 161 -16.55 -2.09 -6.71
CA ARG A 161 -16.79 -2.59 -5.34
C ARG A 161 -16.64 -4.11 -5.17
N ALA A 162 -15.97 -4.51 -4.08
CA ALA A 162 -15.82 -5.90 -3.64
C ALA A 162 -17.14 -6.66 -3.39
N GLN A 163 -18.29 -5.96 -3.35
CA GLN A 163 -19.61 -6.54 -3.10
C GLN A 163 -20.43 -6.79 -4.38
N ASP A 164 -20.02 -6.27 -5.54
CA ASP A 164 -20.76 -6.40 -6.79
C ASP A 164 -20.33 -7.64 -7.56
N GLY A 165 -20.56 -8.82 -6.97
CA GLY A 165 -20.59 -10.13 -7.66
C GLY A 165 -19.58 -10.30 -8.81
N ALA A 166 -18.29 -10.06 -8.53
CA ALA A 166 -17.25 -9.89 -9.55
C ALA A 166 -17.24 -11.04 -10.56
N THR A 167 -17.72 -10.75 -11.77
CA THR A 167 -17.57 -11.60 -12.95
C THR A 167 -16.25 -11.37 -13.68
N GLU A 168 -15.49 -10.34 -13.30
CA GLU A 168 -14.16 -10.07 -13.84
C GLU A 168 -13.11 -10.95 -13.16
N LEU A 169 -12.18 -11.49 -13.96
CA LEU A 169 -11.05 -12.25 -13.45
C LEU A 169 -10.09 -11.29 -12.74
N TRP A 170 -9.53 -11.73 -11.61
CA TRP A 170 -8.58 -10.94 -10.83
C TRP A 170 -7.40 -10.41 -11.68
N ASP A 171 -6.92 -11.21 -12.63
CA ASP A 171 -5.84 -10.82 -13.54
C ASP A 171 -6.20 -9.56 -14.36
N ASP A 172 -7.43 -9.48 -14.90
CA ASP A 172 -7.91 -8.34 -15.69
C ASP A 172 -8.03 -7.08 -14.82
N VAL A 173 -8.51 -7.26 -13.58
CA VAL A 173 -8.66 -6.16 -12.61
C VAL A 173 -7.32 -5.55 -12.25
N VAL A 174 -6.34 -6.40 -11.91
CA VAL A 174 -5.00 -5.93 -11.51
C VAL A 174 -4.28 -5.27 -12.68
N GLU A 175 -4.44 -5.78 -13.91
CA GLU A 175 -3.87 -5.14 -15.10
C GLU A 175 -4.45 -3.74 -15.33
N ARG A 176 -5.78 -3.58 -15.26
CA ARG A 176 -6.43 -2.25 -15.34
C ARG A 176 -5.90 -1.30 -14.28
N CYS A 177 -5.86 -1.73 -13.02
CA CYS A 177 -5.32 -0.94 -11.92
C CYS A 177 -3.84 -0.57 -12.15
N SER A 178 -3.03 -1.48 -12.70
CA SER A 178 -1.63 -1.21 -13.04
C SER A 178 -1.51 -0.08 -14.06
N HIS A 179 -2.37 -0.06 -15.09
CA HIS A 179 -2.41 1.03 -16.07
C HIS A 179 -2.80 2.39 -15.45
N GLU A 180 -3.78 2.41 -14.55
CA GLU A 180 -4.20 3.64 -13.85
C GLU A 180 -3.10 4.17 -12.94
N LEU A 181 -2.44 3.29 -12.18
CA LEU A 181 -1.31 3.64 -11.32
C LEU A 181 -0.12 4.14 -12.14
N HIS A 182 0.17 3.50 -13.28
CA HIS A 182 1.23 3.94 -14.18
C HIS A 182 0.97 5.36 -14.69
N ALA A 183 -0.24 5.63 -15.17
CA ALA A 183 -0.62 6.97 -15.63
C ALA A 183 -0.47 8.02 -14.51
N GLU A 184 -0.86 7.68 -13.28
CA GLU A 184 -0.72 8.57 -12.12
C GLU A 184 0.75 8.84 -11.77
N ILE A 185 1.61 7.82 -11.79
CA ILE A 185 3.05 7.97 -11.55
C ILE A 185 3.68 8.88 -12.60
N ARG A 186 3.36 8.70 -13.89
CA ARG A 186 3.84 9.56 -14.97
C ARG A 186 3.41 11.01 -14.78
N ALA A 187 2.14 11.24 -14.41
CA ALA A 187 1.61 12.57 -14.18
C ALA A 187 2.29 13.29 -13.00
N ARG A 188 2.56 12.58 -11.90
CA ARG A 188 3.16 13.16 -10.68
C ARG A 188 4.66 13.39 -10.79
N TYR A 189 5.38 12.46 -11.43
CA TYR A 189 6.84 12.46 -11.44
C TYR A 189 7.45 12.87 -12.79
N GLY A 190 6.64 13.07 -13.83
CA GLY A 190 7.10 13.57 -15.13
C GLY A 190 7.94 12.56 -15.92
N VAL A 191 7.62 11.27 -15.77
CA VAL A 191 8.32 10.14 -16.42
C VAL A 191 7.55 9.53 -17.59
#